data_AF-A0A7J3W4Y6-F1
#
_entry.id   AF-A0A7J3W4Y6-F1
#
_cell.length_a   1.000
_cell.length_b   1.000
_cell.length_c   1.000
_cell.angle_alpha   90.00
_cell.angle_beta   90.00
_cell.angle_gamma   90.00
#
_symmetry.space_group_name_H-M   'P 1'
#
loop_
_entity.id
_entity.type
_entity.pdbx_description
1 polymer ?
#
loop_
_entity_poly.entity_id
_entity_poly.type
_entity_poly.pdbx_seq_one_letter_code
_entity_poly.pdbx_strand_id
1 'polypeptide(L)'
;FAREAGSDIFSLFFGGRETKEIEPEIRQQVDEYIKELVQQGKCELLPGVVFIDEVSMLDIETFAFLNRAMEQELCPILIFATNRGLTNVRGTDIVSPHGIPLDLLDRLLIINTKPYTKEEIRKILEIRAEKEKVKIEKEALDYLTQIGEKTSLRHAIQLLAPAYEVAKENKREKITVEDVKFVEERFVDVKKSVEYMKSLEEKFLK
;
A
#
# COMPACT_ATOMS: atom_id res chain seq x y z
N PHE A 1 8.14 13.18 -22.21
CA PHE A 1 9.49 13.26 -22.80
C PHE A 1 10.41 12.28 -22.08
N ALA A 2 10.28 10.99 -22.42
CA ALA A 2 11.27 9.99 -22.03
C ALA A 2 12.42 10.11 -23.03
N ARG A 3 13.57 10.62 -22.59
CA ARG A 3 14.78 10.64 -23.41
C ARG A 3 15.51 9.31 -23.23
N GLU A 4 15.89 8.78 -24.39
CA GLU A 4 16.60 7.55 -24.68
C GLU A 4 17.73 7.19 -23.73
N ALA A 5 17.88 5.88 -23.58
CA ALA A 5 19.03 5.19 -23.02
C ALA A 5 20.33 5.71 -23.65
N GLY A 6 21.08 6.50 -22.89
CA GLY A 6 22.52 6.58 -23.07
C GLY A 6 23.08 5.26 -22.56
N SER A 7 23.53 4.41 -23.48
CA SER A 7 24.41 3.30 -23.17
C SER A 7 25.65 3.89 -22.48
N ASP A 8 25.69 3.78 -21.16
CA ASP A 8 26.74 4.37 -20.34
C ASP A 8 28.08 3.77 -20.74
N ILE A 9 28.95 4.62 -21.27
CA ILE A 9 30.35 4.34 -21.59
C ILE A 9 31.05 3.70 -20.38
N PHE A 10 30.59 4.01 -19.15
CA PHE A 10 31.04 3.39 -17.90
C PHE A 10 30.87 1.86 -17.85
N SER A 11 29.74 1.34 -18.35
CA SER A 11 29.43 -0.10 -18.30
C SER A 11 30.36 -0.93 -19.20
N LEU A 12 30.88 -0.34 -20.28
CA LEU A 12 31.76 -1.02 -21.23
C LEU A 12 33.22 -1.08 -20.76
N PHE A 13 33.67 -0.10 -19.97
CA PHE A 13 35.06 -0.02 -19.52
C PHE A 13 35.35 -0.78 -18.23
N PHE A 14 34.36 -0.97 -17.35
CA PHE A 14 34.61 -1.51 -16.00
C PHE A 14 34.06 -2.90 -15.70
N GLY A 15 33.48 -3.62 -16.67
CA GLY A 15 33.27 -5.08 -16.61
C GLY A 15 32.53 -5.65 -15.40
N GLY A 16 31.96 -4.81 -14.54
CA GLY A 16 31.25 -5.19 -13.33
C GLY A 16 29.76 -5.20 -13.61
N ARG A 17 29.07 -6.28 -13.25
CA ARG A 17 27.61 -6.25 -13.10
C ARG A 17 27.29 -5.10 -12.14
N GLU A 18 26.64 -4.05 -12.63
CA GLU A 18 26.14 -2.97 -11.79
C GLU A 18 25.14 -3.55 -10.78
N THR A 19 25.63 -3.88 -9.59
CA THR A 19 24.77 -4.02 -8.43
C THR A 19 24.25 -2.63 -8.11
N LYS A 20 22.94 -2.44 -8.05
CA LYS A 20 22.29 -1.17 -7.65
C LYS A 20 22.56 -0.78 -6.19
N GLU A 21 23.46 -1.47 -5.52
CA GLU A 21 23.85 -1.17 -4.14
C GLU A 21 24.85 -0.03 -4.14
N ILE A 22 24.53 1.01 -3.38
CA ILE A 22 25.46 2.10 -3.12
C ILE A 22 26.49 1.60 -2.11
N GLU A 23 27.76 1.60 -2.49
CA GLU A 23 28.88 1.20 -1.66
C GLU A 23 28.93 2.02 -0.35
N PRO A 24 29.30 1.40 0.78
CA PRO A 24 29.39 2.10 2.08
C PRO A 24 30.30 3.34 2.04
N GLU A 25 31.39 3.27 1.27
CA GLU A 25 32.35 4.37 1.10
C GLU A 25 31.71 5.60 0.45
N ILE A 26 30.90 5.38 -0.60
CA ILE A 26 30.15 6.46 -1.26
C ILE A 26 29.13 7.07 -0.29
N ARG A 27 28.43 6.24 0.50
CA ARG A 27 27.47 6.75 1.51
C ARG A 27 28.17 7.62 2.55
N GLN A 28 29.32 7.19 3.05
CA GLN A 28 30.10 7.95 4.02
C GLN A 28 30.59 9.29 3.45
N GLN A 29 31.09 9.29 2.21
CA GLN A 29 31.51 10.53 1.53
C GLN A 29 30.35 11.52 1.40
N VAL A 30 29.15 11.03 1.05
CA VAL A 30 27.95 11.86 0.97
C VAL A 30 27.56 12.39 2.35
N ASP A 31 27.58 11.55 3.39
CA ASP A 31 27.26 11.95 4.76
C ASP A 31 28.20 13.04 5.28
N GLU A 32 29.50 12.93 5.01
CA GLU A 32 30.50 13.94 5.38
C GLU A 32 30.26 15.26 4.63
N TYR A 33 30.03 15.20 3.32
CA TYR A 33 29.73 16.38 2.52
C TYR A 33 28.46 17.10 2.99
N ILE A 34 27.39 16.36 3.29
CA ILE A 34 26.14 16.93 3.80
C ILE A 34 26.36 17.56 5.19
N LYS A 35 27.12 16.91 6.08
CA LYS A 35 27.45 17.49 7.39
C LYS A 35 28.20 18.82 7.26
N GLU A 36 29.15 18.92 6.33
CA GLU A 36 29.87 20.18 6.07
C GLU A 36 28.93 21.29 5.60
N LEU A 37 28.01 20.98 4.68
CA LEU A 37 27.04 21.96 4.18
C LEU A 37 26.11 22.46 5.29
N VAL A 38 25.68 21.56 6.19
CA VAL A 38 24.85 21.91 7.35
C VAL A 38 25.63 22.80 8.32
N GLN A 39 26.88 22.45 8.64
CA GLN A 39 27.74 23.26 9.52
C GLN A 39 28.05 24.65 8.94
N GLN A 40 28.17 24.75 7.61
CA GLN A 40 28.37 26.03 6.90
C GLN A 40 27.07 26.85 6.78
N GLY A 41 25.93 26.35 7.26
CA GLY A 41 24.63 27.01 7.16
C GLY A 41 24.10 27.10 5.72
N LYS A 42 24.61 26.27 4.80
CA LYS A 42 24.19 26.24 3.39
C LYS A 42 22.93 25.42 3.18
N CYS A 43 22.64 24.47 4.05
CA CYS A 43 21.41 23.68 4.07
C CYS A 43 21.02 23.26 5.49
N GLU A 44 19.82 22.73 5.63
CA GLU A 44 19.28 22.14 6.85
C GLU A 44 18.77 20.73 6.53
N LEU A 45 18.84 19.83 7.51
CA LEU A 45 18.29 18.49 7.41
C LEU A 45 16.89 18.44 8.00
N LEU A 46 15.92 18.05 7.18
CA LEU A 46 14.53 17.87 7.58
C LEU A 46 14.22 16.36 7.64
N PRO A 47 13.90 15.81 8.82
CA PRO A 47 13.47 14.43 8.95
C PRO A 47 12.18 14.18 8.15
N GLY A 48 12.21 13.17 7.30
CA GLY A 48 11.05 12.75 6.52
C GLY A 48 10.09 11.85 7.30
N VAL A 49 9.16 11.23 6.56
CA VAL A 49 8.28 10.18 7.07
C VAL A 49 8.49 8.92 6.24
N VAL A 50 8.71 7.78 6.90
CA VAL A 50 8.79 6.47 6.26
C VAL A 50 7.56 5.67 6.69
N PHE A 51 6.71 5.35 5.72
CA PHE A 51 5.54 4.51 5.93
C PHE A 51 5.82 3.09 5.44
N ILE A 52 5.69 2.11 6.33
CA ILE A 52 5.81 0.69 6.01
C ILE A 52 4.44 0.03 6.22
N ASP A 53 3.80 -0.35 5.11
CA ASP A 53 2.59 -1.16 5.15
C ASP A 53 2.92 -2.63 5.36
N GLU A 54 1.98 -3.37 5.95
CA GLU A 54 2.13 -4.79 6.29
C GLU A 54 3.43 -5.15 7.04
N VAL A 55 3.81 -4.37 8.05
CA VAL A 55 5.08 -4.52 8.80
C VAL A 55 5.33 -5.93 9.36
N SER A 56 4.27 -6.70 9.61
CA SER A 56 4.34 -8.12 10.02
C SER A 56 5.06 -9.04 9.00
N MET A 57 5.31 -8.55 7.79
CA MET A 57 6.04 -9.24 6.74
C MET A 57 7.56 -9.09 6.86
N LEU A 58 8.05 -8.20 7.72
CA LEU A 58 9.48 -8.04 8.01
C LEU A 58 10.01 -9.19 8.86
N ASP A 59 11.30 -9.49 8.69
CA ASP A 59 12.04 -10.44 9.51
C ASP A 59 12.73 -9.77 10.70
N ILE A 60 13.23 -10.60 11.61
CA ILE A 60 13.90 -10.16 12.84
C ILE A 60 15.14 -9.30 12.56
N GLU A 61 15.89 -9.61 11.50
CA GLU A 61 17.06 -8.83 11.07
C GLU A 61 16.67 -7.42 10.63
N THR A 62 15.58 -7.28 9.87
CA THR A 62 15.06 -5.97 9.46
C THR A 62 14.56 -5.18 10.67
N PHE A 63 13.90 -5.82 11.62
CA PHE A 63 13.50 -5.15 12.87
C PHE A 63 14.70 -4.69 13.69
N ALA A 64 15.77 -5.50 13.77
CA ALA A 64 17.01 -5.08 14.44
C ALA A 64 17.66 -3.88 13.75
N PHE A 65 17.64 -3.84 12.41
CA PHE A 65 18.08 -2.67 11.64
C PHE A 65 17.25 -1.42 11.96
N LEU A 66 15.91 -1.54 11.95
CA LEU A 66 15.01 -0.42 12.25
C LEU A 66 15.20 0.09 13.68
N ASN A 67 15.36 -0.80 14.65
CA ASN A 67 15.62 -0.44 16.04
C ASN A 67 16.91 0.40 16.17
N ARG A 68 17.98 -0.01 15.47
CA ARG A 68 19.24 0.75 15.45
C ARG A 68 19.09 2.08 14.71
N ALA A 69 18.30 2.12 13.64
CA ALA A 69 18.05 3.35 12.88
C ALA A 69 17.27 4.38 13.72
N MET A 70 16.30 3.94 14.52
CA MET A 70 15.51 4.78 15.43
C MET A 70 16.34 5.46 16.52
N GLU A 71 17.54 4.97 16.80
CA GLU A 71 18.46 5.57 17.77
C GLU A 71 19.32 6.69 17.16
N GLN A 72 19.29 6.86 15.83
CA GLN A 72 20.02 7.91 15.15
C GLN A 72 19.26 9.25 15.23
N GLU A 73 19.99 10.34 15.44
CA GLU A 73 19.43 11.69 15.57
C GLU A 73 18.61 12.14 14.35
N LEU A 74 18.98 11.67 13.16
CA LEU A 74 18.35 12.03 11.90
C LEU A 74 17.34 10.97 11.42
N CYS A 75 16.88 10.08 12.31
CA CYS A 75 15.88 9.09 11.96
C CYS A 75 14.58 9.79 11.50
N PRO A 76 14.01 9.44 10.33
CA PRO A 76 12.70 9.92 9.94
C PRO A 76 11.62 9.36 10.88
N ILE A 77 10.45 9.99 10.86
CA ILE A 77 9.27 9.46 11.57
C ILE A 77 8.88 8.15 10.91
N LEU A 78 8.93 7.05 11.66
CA LEU A 78 8.51 5.74 11.20
C LEU A 78 7.02 5.53 11.51
N ILE A 79 6.24 5.20 10.49
CA ILE A 79 4.83 4.84 10.62
C ILE A 79 4.66 3.41 10.11
N PHE A 80 4.25 2.51 11.00
CA PHE A 80 3.98 1.12 10.67
C PHE A 80 2.48 0.87 10.57
N ALA A 81 2.06 0.10 9.57
CA ALA A 81 0.70 -0.41 9.46
C ALA A 81 0.70 -1.94 9.43
N THR A 82 -0.30 -2.52 10.09
CA THR A 82 -0.54 -3.96 10.12
C THR A 82 -2.01 -4.25 10.31
N ASN A 83 -2.48 -5.30 9.64
CA ASN A 83 -3.81 -5.88 9.81
C ASN A 83 -3.77 -7.17 10.64
N ARG A 84 -2.60 -7.57 11.16
CA ARG A 84 -2.44 -8.79 11.97
C ARG A 84 -2.53 -8.49 13.45
N GLY A 85 -3.29 -9.31 14.16
CA GLY A 85 -3.43 -9.27 15.63
C GLY A 85 -2.26 -9.94 16.33
N LEU A 86 -2.24 -11.27 16.38
CA LEU A 86 -1.11 -12.08 16.88
C LEU A 86 -0.55 -12.90 15.71
N THR A 87 0.76 -12.87 15.51
CA THR A 87 1.46 -13.65 14.46
C THR A 87 2.90 -13.88 14.87
N ASN A 88 3.57 -14.86 14.26
CA ASN A 88 4.99 -15.07 14.47
C ASN A 88 5.79 -13.90 13.91
N VAL A 89 6.85 -13.50 14.61
CA VAL A 89 7.90 -12.65 14.05
C VAL A 89 8.68 -13.50 13.05
N ARG A 90 8.73 -13.07 11.78
CA ARG A 90 9.37 -13.88 10.73
C ARG A 90 10.85 -14.07 11.03
N GLY A 91 11.34 -15.29 10.81
CA GLY A 91 12.68 -15.71 11.21
C GLY A 91 12.76 -16.28 12.63
N THR A 92 11.65 -16.33 13.38
CA THR A 92 11.60 -16.89 14.74
C THR A 92 10.33 -17.70 15.00
N ASP A 93 10.33 -18.49 16.08
CA ASP A 93 9.13 -19.18 16.59
C ASP A 93 8.33 -18.34 17.61
N ILE A 94 8.68 -17.06 17.77
CA ILE A 94 8.08 -16.18 18.77
C ILE A 94 6.78 -15.57 18.22
N VAL A 95 5.67 -15.83 18.91
CA VAL A 95 4.38 -15.17 18.66
C VAL A 95 4.37 -13.82 19.36
N SER A 96 4.08 -12.74 18.63
CA SER A 96 4.03 -11.39 19.18
C SER A 96 2.83 -10.60 18.62
N PRO A 97 2.29 -9.62 19.36
CA PRO A 97 1.33 -8.67 18.80
C PRO A 97 1.90 -8.04 17.53
N HIS A 98 1.07 -7.99 16.50
CA HIS A 98 1.36 -7.41 15.19
C HIS A 98 2.53 -8.03 14.42
N GLY A 99 3.16 -9.08 14.93
CA GLY A 99 4.36 -9.68 14.35
C GLY A 99 5.62 -8.84 14.54
N ILE A 100 5.61 -7.95 15.55
CA ILE A 100 6.71 -7.04 15.86
C ILE A 100 7.39 -7.54 17.14
N PRO A 101 8.73 -7.56 17.22
CA PRO A 101 9.45 -7.86 18.47
C PRO A 101 8.98 -6.98 19.63
N LEU A 102 8.86 -7.55 20.84
CA LEU A 102 8.31 -6.84 22.01
C LEU A 102 9.12 -5.59 22.37
N ASP A 103 10.43 -5.64 22.21
CA ASP A 103 11.36 -4.53 22.46
C ASP A 103 11.11 -3.33 21.54
N LEU A 104 10.76 -3.58 20.28
CA LEU A 104 10.36 -2.51 19.37
C LEU A 104 8.95 -2.05 19.69
N LEU A 105 8.03 -2.98 19.97
CA LEU A 105 6.63 -2.67 20.26
C LEU A 105 6.45 -1.72 21.46
N ASP A 106 7.25 -1.90 22.51
CA ASP A 106 7.26 -1.04 23.70
C ASP A 106 7.68 0.42 23.40
N ARG A 107 8.37 0.65 22.27
CA ARG A 107 8.78 1.97 21.80
C ARG A 107 7.75 2.65 20.88
N LEU A 108 6.67 1.95 20.49
CA LEU A 108 5.70 2.44 19.52
C LEU A 108 4.45 3.04 20.16
N LEU A 109 3.92 4.10 19.54
CA LEU A 109 2.58 4.59 19.82
C LEU A 109 1.58 3.88 18.90
N ILE A 110 0.68 3.08 19.49
CA ILE A 110 -0.30 2.29 18.74
C ILE A 110 -1.59 3.11 18.57
N ILE A 111 -2.00 3.30 17.32
CA ILE A 111 -3.27 3.96 16.95
C ILE A 111 -4.18 2.94 16.27
N ASN A 112 -5.32 2.65 16.89
CA ASN A 112 -6.30 1.72 16.33
C ASN A 112 -7.29 2.44 15.42
N THR A 113 -7.45 1.94 14.20
CA THR A 113 -8.50 2.39 13.28
C THR A 113 -9.77 1.58 13.48
N LYS A 114 -10.92 2.20 13.21
CA LYS A 114 -12.23 1.53 13.24
C LYS A 114 -12.73 1.33 11.80
N PRO A 115 -13.52 0.27 11.54
CA PRO A 115 -14.21 0.15 10.27
C PRO A 115 -15.09 1.37 9.99
N TYR A 116 -15.16 1.76 8.72
CA TYR A 116 -16.05 2.84 8.29
C TYR A 116 -17.52 2.45 8.45
N THR A 117 -18.33 3.43 8.83
CA THR A 117 -19.79 3.36 8.79
C THR A 117 -20.30 3.45 7.35
N LYS A 118 -21.56 3.05 7.13
CA LYS A 118 -22.21 3.13 5.82
C LYS A 118 -22.22 4.55 5.24
N GLU A 119 -22.44 5.55 6.09
CA GLU A 119 -22.46 6.97 5.70
C GLU A 119 -21.07 7.44 5.25
N GLU A 120 -20.02 7.04 5.98
CA GLU A 120 -18.63 7.32 5.59
C GLU A 120 -18.25 6.63 4.29
N ILE A 121 -18.65 5.36 4.10
CA ILE A 121 -18.42 4.63 2.84
C ILE A 121 -19.08 5.37 1.67
N ARG A 122 -20.35 5.78 1.81
CA ARG A 122 -21.06 6.55 0.80
C ARG A 122 -20.30 7.83 0.45
N LYS A 123 -19.83 8.56 1.46
CA LYS A 123 -19.12 9.83 1.27
C LYS A 123 -17.77 9.62 0.58
N ILE A 124 -17.04 8.58 0.94
CA ILE A 124 -15.77 8.24 0.28
C ILE A 124 -16.00 7.89 -1.18
N LEU A 125 -17.03 7.11 -1.50
CA LEU A 125 -17.39 6.75 -2.88
C LEU A 125 -17.79 7.98 -3.71
N GLU A 126 -18.55 8.91 -3.13
CA GLU A 126 -18.90 10.19 -3.77
C GLU A 126 -17.64 10.99 -4.12
N ILE A 127 -16.73 11.19 -3.16
CA ILE A 127 -15.46 11.92 -3.37
C ILE A 127 -14.61 11.22 -4.44
N ARG A 128 -14.60 9.89 -4.46
CA ARG A 128 -13.85 9.11 -5.46
C ARG A 128 -14.44 9.27 -6.86
N ALA A 129 -15.76 9.19 -7.00
CA ALA A 129 -16.43 9.42 -8.28
C ALA A 129 -16.17 10.84 -8.82
N GLU A 130 -16.23 11.85 -7.94
CA GLU A 130 -15.90 13.24 -8.30
C GLU A 130 -14.44 13.38 -8.77
N LYS A 131 -13.49 12.80 -8.03
CA LYS A 131 -12.06 12.84 -8.37
C LYS A 131 -11.76 12.17 -9.71
N GLU A 132 -12.45 11.08 -10.01
CA GLU A 132 -12.34 10.33 -11.26
C GLU A 132 -13.20 10.93 -12.39
N LYS A 133 -13.93 12.03 -12.12
CA LYS A 133 -14.85 12.70 -13.05
C LYS A 133 -15.94 11.79 -13.61
N VAL A 134 -16.34 10.80 -12.81
CA VAL A 134 -17.38 9.84 -13.12
C VAL A 134 -18.71 10.36 -12.56
N LYS A 135 -19.72 10.53 -13.44
CA LYS A 135 -21.07 10.87 -12.99
C LYS A 135 -21.79 9.60 -12.59
N ILE A 136 -22.35 9.56 -11.39
CA ILE A 136 -23.09 8.40 -10.86
C ILE A 136 -24.48 8.85 -10.39
N GLU A 137 -25.50 8.04 -10.64
CA GLU A 137 -26.84 8.25 -10.11
C GLU A 137 -26.90 7.95 -8.61
N LYS A 138 -27.86 8.56 -7.90
CA LYS A 138 -27.94 8.44 -6.44
C LYS A 138 -28.22 6.99 -6.03
N GLU A 139 -29.10 6.34 -6.77
CA GLU A 139 -29.51 4.95 -6.61
C GLU A 139 -28.33 4.00 -6.86
N ALA A 140 -27.50 4.28 -7.87
CA ALA A 140 -26.30 3.52 -8.18
C ALA A 140 -25.23 3.67 -7.08
N LEU A 141 -25.05 4.89 -6.56
CA LEU A 141 -24.16 5.17 -5.44
C LEU A 141 -24.63 4.46 -4.15
N ASP A 142 -25.94 4.45 -3.90
CA ASP A 142 -26.54 3.72 -2.77
C ASP A 142 -26.31 2.22 -2.89
N TYR A 143 -26.48 1.65 -4.08
CA TYR A 143 -26.20 0.24 -4.34
C TYR A 143 -24.72 -0.10 -4.15
N LEU A 144 -23.82 0.73 -4.69
CA LEU A 144 -22.37 0.57 -4.52
C LEU A 144 -21.93 0.67 -3.05
N THR A 145 -22.58 1.54 -2.27
CA THR A 145 -22.37 1.66 -0.83
C THR A 145 -22.73 0.36 -0.11
N GLN A 146 -23.84 -0.28 -0.47
CA GLN A 146 -24.23 -1.59 0.07
C GLN A 146 -23.23 -2.69 -0.29
N ILE A 147 -22.66 -2.66 -1.50
CA ILE A 147 -21.59 -3.58 -1.88
C ILE A 147 -20.36 -3.36 -0.99
N GLY A 148 -19.96 -2.09 -0.77
CA GLY A 148 -18.83 -1.74 0.09
C GLY A 148 -18.99 -2.20 1.54
N GLU A 149 -20.22 -2.15 2.06
CA GLU A 149 -20.58 -2.65 3.40
C GLU A 149 -20.52 -4.19 3.49
N LYS A 150 -21.01 -4.90 2.46
CA LYS A 150 -20.99 -6.38 2.41
C LYS A 150 -19.60 -6.96 2.17
N THR A 151 -18.80 -6.28 1.34
CA THR A 151 -17.50 -6.77 0.84
C THR A 151 -16.34 -5.99 1.47
N SER A 152 -15.85 -4.95 0.79
CA SER A 152 -14.86 -3.99 1.26
C SER A 152 -14.99 -2.67 0.48
N LEU A 153 -14.57 -1.57 1.11
CA LEU A 153 -14.47 -0.27 0.44
C LEU A 153 -13.57 -0.30 -0.80
N ARG A 154 -12.46 -1.05 -0.75
CA ARG A 154 -11.55 -1.23 -1.89
C ARG A 154 -12.25 -1.84 -3.09
N HIS A 155 -13.02 -2.90 -2.87
CA HIS A 155 -13.77 -3.56 -3.94
C HIS A 155 -14.82 -2.61 -4.55
N ALA A 156 -15.60 -1.91 -3.71
CA ALA A 156 -16.58 -0.95 -4.19
C ALA A 156 -15.94 0.19 -5.02
N ILE A 157 -14.79 0.72 -4.61
CA ILE A 157 -14.05 1.72 -5.40
C ILE A 157 -13.58 1.13 -6.74
N GLN A 158 -13.05 -0.10 -6.74
CA GLN A 158 -12.58 -0.76 -7.96
C GLN A 158 -13.70 -1.00 -8.98
N LEU A 159 -14.96 -1.13 -8.54
CA LEU A 159 -16.12 -1.28 -9.43
C LEU A 159 -16.54 0.01 -10.15
N LEU A 160 -16.09 1.20 -9.70
CA LEU A 160 -16.44 2.49 -10.35
C LEU A 160 -15.94 2.56 -11.79
N ALA A 161 -14.67 2.25 -12.01
CA ALA A 161 -14.05 2.29 -13.34
C ALA A 161 -14.72 1.35 -14.36
N PRO A 162 -14.91 0.04 -14.09
CA PRO A 162 -15.62 -0.83 -15.03
C PRO A 162 -17.09 -0.45 -15.19
N ALA A 163 -17.79 0.01 -14.14
CA ALA A 163 -19.17 0.48 -14.28
C ALA A 163 -19.28 1.72 -15.17
N TYR A 164 -18.28 2.61 -15.13
CA TYR A 164 -18.18 3.75 -16.02
C TYR A 164 -18.00 3.34 -17.49
N GLU A 165 -17.10 2.38 -17.76
CA GLU A 165 -16.91 1.89 -19.14
C GLU A 165 -18.16 1.21 -19.69
N VAL A 166 -18.89 0.45 -18.86
CA VAL A 166 -20.19 -0.16 -19.25
C VAL A 166 -21.24 0.92 -19.54
N ALA A 167 -21.32 1.97 -18.72
CA ALA A 167 -22.23 3.09 -18.98
C ALA A 167 -21.90 3.76 -20.32
N LYS A 168 -20.61 3.97 -20.61
CA LYS A 168 -20.12 4.58 -21.85
C LYS A 168 -20.37 3.71 -23.08
N GLU A 169 -20.20 2.40 -22.97
CA GLU A 169 -20.54 1.43 -24.04
C GLU A 169 -22.04 1.51 -24.37
N ASN A 170 -22.88 1.67 -23.34
CA ASN A 170 -24.31 1.90 -23.48
C ASN A 170 -24.68 3.36 -23.86
N LYS A 171 -23.69 4.18 -24.26
CA LYS A 171 -23.85 5.59 -24.66
C LYS A 171 -24.47 6.48 -23.58
N ARG A 172 -24.27 6.13 -22.30
CA ARG A 172 -24.72 6.90 -21.14
C ARG A 172 -23.53 7.60 -20.48
N GLU A 173 -23.72 8.84 -20.06
CA GLU A 173 -22.71 9.61 -19.31
C GLU A 173 -22.73 9.30 -17.80
N LYS A 174 -23.84 8.77 -17.30
CA LYS A 174 -24.04 8.48 -15.87
C LYS A 174 -24.10 6.98 -15.63
N ILE A 175 -23.42 6.54 -14.59
CA ILE A 175 -23.53 5.18 -14.05
C ILE A 175 -24.91 5.01 -13.41
N THR A 176 -25.59 3.95 -13.83
CA THR A 176 -26.89 3.49 -13.34
C THR A 176 -26.72 2.25 -12.47
N VAL A 177 -27.79 1.81 -11.79
CA VAL A 177 -27.76 0.61 -10.95
C VAL A 177 -27.47 -0.64 -11.78
N GLU A 178 -27.96 -0.69 -13.01
CA GLU A 178 -27.79 -1.79 -13.95
C GLU A 178 -26.30 -2.00 -14.30
N ASP A 179 -25.55 -0.92 -14.49
CA ASP A 179 -24.11 -1.00 -14.75
C ASP A 179 -23.37 -1.60 -13.57
N VAL A 180 -23.71 -1.15 -12.35
CA VAL A 180 -23.07 -1.63 -11.11
C VAL A 180 -23.37 -3.11 -10.91
N LYS A 181 -24.62 -3.55 -11.11
CA LYS A 181 -24.99 -4.98 -11.06
C LYS A 181 -24.26 -5.80 -12.11
N PHE A 182 -24.17 -5.30 -13.34
CA PHE A 182 -23.48 -5.97 -14.42
C PHE A 182 -22.00 -6.22 -14.09
N VAL A 183 -21.32 -5.24 -13.49
CA VAL A 183 -19.92 -5.41 -13.09
C VAL A 183 -19.77 -6.24 -11.81
N GLU A 184 -20.69 -6.14 -10.86
CA GLU A 184 -20.68 -6.96 -9.63
C GLU A 184 -20.77 -8.47 -9.94
N GLU A 185 -21.55 -8.85 -10.95
CA GLU A 185 -21.66 -10.25 -11.40
C GLU A 185 -20.36 -10.78 -12.02
N ARG A 186 -19.53 -9.90 -12.58
CA ARG A 186 -18.32 -10.28 -13.35
C ARG A 186 -17.03 -10.16 -12.56
N PHE A 187 -16.96 -9.18 -11.66
CA PHE A 187 -15.81 -8.93 -10.82
C PHE A 187 -16.08 -9.43 -9.41
N VAL A 188 -15.61 -10.65 -9.15
CA VAL A 188 -15.82 -11.35 -7.89
C VAL A 188 -14.95 -10.73 -6.79
N ASP A 189 -15.53 -10.49 -5.61
CA ASP A 189 -14.77 -10.05 -4.44
C ASP A 189 -13.91 -11.19 -3.85
N VAL A 190 -12.94 -10.83 -3.00
CA VAL A 190 -11.99 -11.79 -2.43
C VAL A 190 -12.70 -12.93 -1.67
N LYS A 191 -13.79 -12.65 -0.93
CA LYS A 191 -14.48 -13.67 -0.14
C LYS A 191 -15.15 -14.70 -1.05
N LYS A 192 -15.92 -14.23 -2.03
CA LYS A 192 -16.57 -15.10 -3.03
C LYS A 192 -15.54 -15.89 -3.85
N SER A 193 -14.38 -15.30 -4.16
CA SER A 193 -13.30 -15.98 -4.88
C SER A 193 -12.73 -17.15 -4.06
N VAL A 194 -12.49 -16.94 -2.76
CA VAL A 194 -12.04 -18.01 -1.85
C VAL A 194 -13.08 -19.11 -1.71
N GLU A 195 -14.37 -18.77 -1.60
CA GLU A 195 -15.46 -19.75 -1.53
C GLU A 195 -15.58 -20.57 -2.81
N TYR A 196 -15.48 -19.91 -3.97
CA TYR A 196 -15.47 -20.59 -5.27
C TYR A 196 -14.30 -21.57 -5.37
N MET A 197 -13.10 -21.18 -4.96
CA MET A 197 -11.93 -22.07 -4.94
C MET A 197 -12.13 -23.30 -4.04
N LYS A 198 -12.68 -23.13 -2.84
CA LYS A 198 -13.01 -24.27 -1.95
C LYS A 198 -13.99 -25.24 -2.59
N SER A 199 -15.02 -24.73 -3.28
CA SER A 199 -16.00 -25.57 -3.99
C SER A 199 -15.40 -26.35 -5.17
N LEU A 200 -14.30 -25.84 -5.75
CA LEU A 200 -13.55 -26.51 -6.80
C LEU A 200 -12.57 -27.53 -6.23
N GLU A 201 -11.92 -27.25 -5.11
CA GLU A 201 -11.05 -28.20 -4.41
C GLU A 201 -11.79 -29.52 -4.13
N GLU A 202 -13.06 -29.47 -3.70
CA GLU A 202 -13.91 -30.66 -3.53
C GLU A 202 -14.13 -31.46 -4.83
N LYS A 203 -14.04 -30.81 -6.00
CA LYS A 203 -14.20 -31.43 -7.32
C LYS A 203 -12.89 -31.91 -7.93
N PHE A 204 -11.77 -31.27 -7.59
CA PHE A 204 -10.43 -31.59 -8.11
C PHE A 204 -9.64 -32.55 -7.21
N LEU A 205 -10.00 -32.72 -5.93
CA LEU A 205 -9.40 -33.69 -5.01
C LEU A 205 -10.05 -35.10 -5.10
N LYS A 206 -10.35 -35.56 -6.31
CA LYS A 206 -10.64 -36.98 -6.59
C LYS A 206 -9.57 -37.58 -7.50
#